data_AF-A0A8D2J1B1-F1
#
_entry.id   AF-A0A8D2J1B1-F1
#
_cell.length_a   1.000
_cell.length_b   1.000
_cell.length_c   1.000
_cell.angle_alpha   90.00
_cell.angle_beta   90.00
_cell.angle_gamma   90.00
#
_symmetry.space_group_name_H-M   'P 1'
#
loop_
_entity.id
_entity.type
_entity.pdbx_description
1 polymer ?
#
loop_
_entity_poly.entity_id
_entity_poly.type
_entity_poly.pdbx_seq_one_letter_code
_entity_poly.pdbx_strand_id
1 'polypeptide(L)'
;LLSFPLPCVFPFTYKQKVYSSCTKDDSSDGQPWCATTSNYDEDQQWRSCVLNEDYFYLCVFPFVYKSRTFYTCTNEDAELGRFWCATTGSFDNDKEWSYCADTRHDLLQGNSLANSQGPCVFPFRYREKQYSSCTTAGDSGGKLWCSLTSNYDVDRKWAYCNPSEHRPCIFPFIYKEKLYFKCTREGAADNTLWCSTTSNYDVDGKWKACSTQGKSHGGGKNLLGNSPSGP
;
A
#
# COMPACT_ATOMS: atom_id res chain seq x y z
N LEU A 1 1.74 -27.55 -11.28
CA LEU A 1 2.00 -26.10 -11.26
C LEU A 1 0.75 -25.43 -10.75
N LEU A 2 0.71 -25.03 -9.47
CA LEU A 2 -0.48 -24.42 -8.88
C LEU A 2 -0.49 -22.93 -9.24
N SER A 3 -1.39 -22.55 -10.14
CA SER A 3 -1.71 -21.16 -10.47
C SER A 3 -2.44 -20.54 -9.28
N PHE A 4 -1.74 -19.81 -8.43
CA PHE A 4 -2.38 -19.03 -7.38
C PHE A 4 -3.12 -17.84 -8.01
N PRO A 5 -4.40 -17.61 -7.68
CA PRO A 5 -5.14 -16.46 -8.20
C PRO A 5 -4.50 -15.16 -7.72
N LEU A 6 -4.22 -14.26 -8.65
CA LEU A 6 -3.62 -12.95 -8.37
C LEU A 6 -4.49 -12.17 -7.35
N PRO A 7 -3.88 -11.39 -6.44
CA PRO A 7 -4.62 -10.59 -5.47
C PRO A 7 -5.40 -9.46 -6.16
N CYS A 8 -6.41 -8.92 -5.48
CA CYS A 8 -7.08 -7.70 -5.92
C CYS A 8 -6.09 -6.54 -6.04
N VAL A 9 -6.23 -5.73 -7.08
CA VAL A 9 -5.50 -4.47 -7.23
C VAL A 9 -6.48 -3.32 -7.00
N PHE A 10 -6.19 -2.46 -6.03
CA PHE A 10 -6.99 -1.27 -5.74
C PHE A 10 -6.14 0.00 -5.84
N PRO A 11 -6.72 1.12 -6.32
CA PRO A 11 -8.01 1.17 -6.99
C PRO A 11 -7.94 0.53 -8.40
N PHE A 12 -9.07 0.00 -8.88
CA PHE A 12 -9.20 -0.48 -10.27
C PHE A 12 -10.32 0.25 -11.03
N THR A 13 -10.21 0.27 -12.36
CA THR A 13 -11.22 0.87 -13.23
C THR A 13 -12.11 -0.22 -13.84
N TYR A 14 -13.43 -0.06 -13.72
CA TYR A 14 -14.44 -0.87 -14.41
C TYR A 14 -15.59 0.02 -14.92
N LYS A 15 -15.91 -0.08 -16.21
CA LYS A 15 -16.85 0.80 -16.93
C LYS A 15 -16.57 2.29 -16.65
N GLN A 16 -15.29 2.68 -16.70
CA GLN A 16 -14.80 4.04 -16.40
C GLN A 16 -15.05 4.54 -14.96
N LYS A 17 -15.58 3.69 -14.07
CA LYS A 17 -15.74 3.97 -12.65
C LYS A 17 -14.56 3.38 -11.88
N VAL A 18 -14.06 4.13 -10.90
CA VAL A 18 -12.94 3.72 -10.06
C VAL A 18 -13.48 3.04 -8.80
N TYR A 19 -13.01 1.83 -8.51
CA TYR A 19 -13.37 1.06 -7.33
C TYR A 19 -12.16 0.89 -6.44
N SER A 20 -12.31 1.25 -5.16
CA SER A 20 -11.31 1.01 -4.11
C SER A 20 -11.63 -0.20 -3.24
N SER A 21 -12.70 -0.93 -3.55
CA SER A 21 -13.13 -2.15 -2.87
C SER A 21 -13.74 -3.13 -3.88
N CYS A 22 -14.06 -4.35 -3.44
CA CYS A 22 -14.84 -5.25 -4.26
C CYS A 22 -16.21 -4.64 -4.59
N THR A 23 -16.73 -4.95 -5.77
CA THR A 23 -18.01 -4.47 -6.27
C THR A 23 -18.93 -5.64 -6.58
N LYS A 24 -20.24 -5.40 -6.52
CA LYS A 24 -21.27 -6.33 -7.03
C LYS A 24 -21.81 -5.88 -8.39
N ASP A 25 -21.26 -4.79 -8.94
CA ASP A 25 -21.68 -4.26 -10.22
C ASP A 25 -21.48 -5.35 -11.30
N ASP A 26 -22.56 -5.63 -12.04
CA ASP A 26 -22.65 -6.67 -13.07
C ASP A 26 -22.36 -8.11 -12.61
N SER A 27 -22.42 -8.39 -11.30
CA SER A 27 -22.42 -9.77 -10.78
C SER A 27 -23.83 -10.36 -10.87
N SER A 28 -23.97 -11.48 -11.58
CA SER A 28 -25.26 -12.15 -11.78
C SER A 28 -25.77 -12.90 -10.54
N ASP A 29 -24.87 -13.29 -9.65
CA ASP A 29 -25.13 -14.03 -8.41
C ASP A 29 -25.03 -13.15 -7.15
N GLY A 30 -24.74 -11.86 -7.31
CA GLY A 30 -24.50 -10.94 -6.20
C GLY A 30 -23.18 -11.17 -5.46
N GLN A 31 -22.31 -12.06 -5.98
CA GLN A 31 -20.98 -12.31 -5.45
C GLN A 31 -20.08 -11.10 -5.72
N PRO A 32 -19.48 -10.49 -4.68
CA PRO A 32 -18.57 -9.38 -4.87
C PRO A 32 -17.28 -9.84 -5.58
N TRP A 33 -16.75 -8.99 -6.44
CA TRP A 33 -15.54 -9.24 -7.20
C TRP A 33 -14.62 -8.01 -7.25
N CYS A 34 -13.36 -8.23 -7.58
CA CYS A 34 -12.37 -7.17 -7.77
C CYS A 34 -11.52 -7.47 -9.02
N ALA A 35 -10.96 -6.43 -9.64
CA ALA A 35 -9.93 -6.64 -10.65
C ALA A 35 -8.62 -7.07 -10.00
N THR A 36 -7.83 -7.88 -10.70
CA THR A 36 -6.46 -8.24 -10.29
C THR A 36 -5.40 -7.36 -10.98
N THR A 37 -5.85 -6.30 -11.65
CA THR A 37 -5.04 -5.25 -12.27
C THR A 37 -5.69 -3.88 -12.05
N SER A 38 -4.99 -2.79 -12.37
CA SER A 38 -5.53 -1.44 -12.19
C SER A 38 -6.63 -1.06 -13.20
N ASN A 39 -6.79 -1.82 -14.28
CA ASN A 39 -7.75 -1.50 -15.34
C ASN A 39 -8.44 -2.77 -15.85
N TYR A 40 -9.61 -3.08 -15.29
CA TYR A 40 -10.42 -4.20 -15.76
C TYR A 40 -10.90 -3.99 -17.20
N ASP A 41 -11.21 -2.74 -17.58
CA ASP A 41 -11.74 -2.44 -18.92
C ASP A 41 -10.75 -2.83 -20.02
N GLU A 42 -9.45 -2.80 -19.73
CA GLU A 42 -8.38 -3.26 -20.63
C GLU A 42 -8.01 -4.73 -20.40
N ASP A 43 -7.77 -5.12 -19.14
CA ASP A 43 -7.13 -6.39 -18.82
C ASP A 43 -8.13 -7.55 -18.64
N GLN A 44 -9.36 -7.24 -18.24
CA GLN A 44 -10.44 -8.20 -17.93
C GLN A 44 -10.06 -9.28 -16.91
N GLN A 45 -9.03 -9.02 -16.09
CA GLN A 45 -8.59 -9.94 -15.06
C GLN A 45 -9.24 -9.59 -13.73
N TRP A 46 -9.87 -10.59 -13.13
CA TRP A 46 -10.62 -10.43 -11.89
C TRP A 46 -10.56 -11.68 -11.04
N ARG A 47 -11.02 -11.54 -9.80
CA ARG A 47 -11.31 -12.68 -8.93
C ARG A 47 -12.57 -12.43 -8.11
N SER A 48 -13.20 -13.51 -7.72
CA SER A 48 -14.22 -13.46 -6.68
C SER A 48 -13.59 -13.02 -5.36
N CYS A 49 -14.26 -12.09 -4.70
CA CYS A 49 -13.95 -11.72 -3.33
C CYS A 49 -14.63 -12.75 -2.44
N VAL A 50 -13.83 -13.61 -1.82
CA VAL A 50 -14.35 -14.58 -0.86
C VAL A 50 -14.60 -13.82 0.45
N LEU A 51 -15.86 -13.47 0.68
CA LEU A 51 -16.34 -13.06 1.99
C LEU A 51 -16.49 -14.35 2.81
N ASN A 52 -15.45 -14.75 3.53
CA ASN A 52 -15.59 -15.87 4.48
C ASN A 52 -16.54 -15.45 5.61
N GLU A 53 -17.27 -16.42 6.16
CA GLU A 53 -18.37 -16.25 7.13
C GLU A 53 -18.01 -15.61 8.47
N ASP A 54 -16.74 -15.29 8.72
CA ASP A 54 -16.34 -14.48 9.86
C ASP A 54 -16.12 -13.02 9.42
N TYR A 55 -17.24 -12.30 9.21
CA TYR A 55 -17.37 -10.83 9.09
C TYR A 55 -16.08 -10.03 8.85
N PHE A 56 -15.44 -10.23 7.69
CA PHE A 56 -14.32 -9.42 7.24
C PHE A 56 -14.79 -8.46 6.15
N TYR A 57 -15.25 -7.28 6.56
CA TYR A 57 -15.59 -6.21 5.63
C TYR A 57 -14.33 -5.53 5.13
N LEU A 58 -14.23 -5.34 3.81
CA LEU A 58 -13.06 -4.73 3.20
C LEU A 58 -13.04 -3.22 3.44
N CYS A 59 -11.84 -2.69 3.65
CA CYS A 59 -11.60 -1.27 3.79
C CYS A 59 -12.09 -0.48 2.58
N VAL A 60 -12.75 0.64 2.82
CA VAL A 60 -13.03 1.66 1.81
C VAL A 60 -12.02 2.79 2.00
N PHE A 61 -11.20 3.02 0.99
CA PHE A 61 -10.28 4.15 0.97
C PHE A 61 -10.63 5.13 -0.16
N PRO A 62 -10.50 6.45 0.08
CA PRO A 62 -10.35 7.05 1.40
C PRO A 62 -11.62 6.91 2.27
N PHE A 63 -11.44 6.93 3.60
CA PHE A 63 -12.55 7.08 4.55
C PHE A 63 -12.36 8.27 5.49
N VAL A 64 -13.47 8.80 6.01
CA VAL A 64 -13.46 9.87 7.02
C VAL A 64 -13.54 9.28 8.43
N TYR A 65 -12.61 9.67 9.30
CA TYR A 65 -12.63 9.39 10.74
C TYR A 65 -12.17 10.60 11.54
N LYS A 66 -12.95 11.04 12.54
CA LYS A 66 -12.71 12.26 13.32
C LYS A 66 -12.42 13.46 12.42
N SER A 67 -13.22 13.62 11.37
CA SER A 67 -13.11 14.66 10.34
C SER A 67 -11.78 14.70 9.56
N ARG A 68 -10.99 13.62 9.62
CA ARG A 68 -9.77 13.44 8.84
C ARG A 68 -9.96 12.35 7.80
N THR A 69 -9.34 12.52 6.64
CA THR A 69 -9.37 11.55 5.54
C THR A 69 -8.22 10.58 5.66
N PHE A 70 -8.53 9.29 5.76
CA PHE A 70 -7.57 8.20 5.84
C PHE A 70 -7.53 7.43 4.53
N TYR A 71 -6.32 7.25 3.99
CA TYR A 71 -6.07 6.50 2.75
C TYR A 71 -5.46 5.12 3.02
N THR A 72 -5.18 4.81 4.28
CA THR A 72 -4.63 3.54 4.75
C THR A 72 -5.27 3.19 6.08
N CYS A 73 -5.02 1.97 6.54
CA CYS A 73 -5.47 1.53 7.85
C CYS A 73 -4.86 2.39 8.97
N THR A 74 -5.66 2.68 9.99
CA THR A 74 -5.24 3.40 11.18
C THR A 74 -5.32 2.49 12.39
N ASN A 75 -4.47 2.68 13.38
CA ASN A 75 -4.62 2.04 14.70
C ASN A 75 -5.11 3.02 15.76
N GLU A 76 -5.54 4.22 15.33
CA GLU A 76 -6.10 5.23 16.22
C GLU A 76 -7.33 4.68 16.93
N ASP A 77 -7.36 4.84 18.26
CA ASP A 77 -8.44 4.40 19.13
C ASP A 77 -8.73 2.89 19.09
N ALA A 78 -7.81 2.09 18.52
CA ALA A 78 -7.93 0.64 18.50
C ALA A 78 -7.40 0.01 19.78
N GLU A 79 -8.19 -0.87 20.38
CA GLU A 79 -7.72 -1.73 21.46
C GLU A 79 -6.54 -2.57 20.99
N LEU A 80 -5.46 -2.60 21.78
CA LEU A 80 -4.23 -3.38 21.51
C LEU A 80 -3.44 -2.94 20.26
N GLY A 81 -3.75 -1.78 19.66
CA GLY A 81 -2.99 -1.23 18.53
C GLY A 81 -3.19 -1.98 17.21
N ARG A 82 -4.30 -2.73 17.07
CA ARG A 82 -4.66 -3.35 15.79
C ARG A 82 -5.06 -2.29 14.78
N PHE A 83 -4.69 -2.52 13.52
CA PHE A 83 -5.06 -1.62 12.43
C PHE A 83 -6.47 -1.91 11.97
N TRP A 84 -7.24 -0.86 11.75
CA TRP A 84 -8.60 -0.89 11.26
C TRP A 84 -8.80 0.16 10.17
N CYS A 85 -9.90 0.03 9.46
CA CYS A 85 -10.35 0.95 8.42
C CYS A 85 -11.87 1.02 8.43
N ALA A 86 -12.45 2.12 7.94
CA ALA A 86 -13.88 2.13 7.69
C ALA A 86 -14.21 1.22 6.51
N THR A 87 -15.41 0.64 6.55
CA THR A 87 -15.93 -0.20 5.46
C THR A 87 -16.89 0.58 4.57
N THR A 88 -16.97 1.89 4.81
CA THR A 88 -17.71 2.90 4.05
C THR A 88 -16.85 4.15 3.86
N GLY A 89 -17.35 5.15 3.13
CA GLY A 89 -16.63 6.42 2.95
C GLY A 89 -16.51 7.28 4.21
N SER A 90 -17.28 7.00 5.27
CA SER A 90 -17.29 7.80 6.50
C SER A 90 -17.63 6.95 7.73
N PHE A 91 -16.61 6.62 8.53
CA PHE A 91 -16.83 6.07 9.86
C PHE A 91 -17.60 7.04 10.75
N ASP A 92 -17.40 8.34 10.56
CA ASP A 92 -18.05 9.38 11.36
C ASP A 92 -19.58 9.30 11.26
N ASN A 93 -20.10 8.93 10.10
CA ASN A 93 -21.54 8.77 9.86
C ASN A 93 -22.00 7.33 10.08
N ASP A 94 -21.28 6.38 9.50
CA ASP A 94 -21.80 5.02 9.31
C ASP A 94 -21.41 4.08 10.45
N LYS A 95 -20.32 4.39 11.17
CA LYS A 95 -19.76 3.56 12.27
C LYS A 95 -19.40 2.14 11.86
N GLU A 96 -19.30 1.85 10.57
CA GLU A 96 -18.89 0.55 10.06
C GLU A 96 -17.38 0.51 9.82
N TRP A 97 -16.76 -0.56 10.31
CA TRP A 97 -15.33 -0.73 10.25
C TRP A 97 -14.96 -2.21 10.26
N SER A 98 -13.73 -2.50 9.85
CA SER A 98 -13.12 -3.81 10.04
C SER A 98 -11.67 -3.67 10.42
N TYR A 99 -11.14 -4.71 11.05
CA TYR A 99 -9.70 -4.84 11.17
C TYR A 99 -9.11 -5.01 9.78
N CYS A 100 -7.99 -4.36 9.53
CA CYS A 100 -7.27 -4.62 8.30
C CYS A 100 -6.73 -6.05 8.32
N ALA A 101 -6.69 -6.67 7.14
CA ALA A 101 -6.12 -8.00 6.97
C ALA A 101 -4.68 -7.87 7.41
N ASP A 102 -4.41 -8.47 8.55
CA ASP A 102 -3.10 -8.41 9.14
C ASP A 102 -2.14 -8.99 8.11
N THR A 103 -1.06 -8.28 7.80
CA THR A 103 0.06 -8.81 7.00
C THR A 103 0.69 -10.04 7.66
N ARG A 104 0.16 -10.50 8.80
CA ARG A 104 0.41 -11.81 9.41
C ARG A 104 0.11 -13.03 8.54
N HIS A 105 -0.56 -12.94 7.39
CA HIS A 105 -0.56 -14.08 6.47
C HIS A 105 0.82 -14.36 5.85
N ASP A 106 1.73 -13.36 5.81
CA ASP A 106 3.14 -13.56 5.46
C ASP A 106 3.97 -14.16 6.61
N LEU A 107 3.48 -14.10 7.87
CA LEU A 107 4.13 -14.78 9.01
C LEU A 107 3.97 -16.32 8.95
N LEU A 108 2.95 -16.83 8.24
CA LEU A 108 2.75 -18.27 8.08
C LEU A 108 3.63 -18.90 7.00
N GLN A 109 4.32 -18.08 6.20
CA GLN A 109 5.15 -18.54 5.08
C GLN A 109 6.64 -18.23 5.25
N GLY A 110 7.07 -17.85 6.45
CA GLY A 110 8.50 -17.75 6.82
C GLY A 110 9.30 -16.72 6.00
N ASN A 111 8.62 -15.86 5.26
CA ASN A 111 9.18 -14.73 4.52
C ASN A 111 8.88 -13.48 5.35
N SER A 112 9.66 -13.25 6.39
CA SER A 112 9.60 -12.01 7.16
C SER A 112 10.88 -11.24 6.93
N LEU A 113 10.83 -10.29 6.01
CA LEU A 113 11.72 -9.13 6.00
C LEU A 113 11.18 -7.99 6.89
N ALA A 114 10.07 -8.23 7.61
CA ALA A 114 9.52 -7.32 8.59
C ALA A 114 10.43 -7.27 9.83
N ASN A 115 10.91 -6.06 10.13
CA ASN A 115 11.64 -5.75 11.36
C ASN A 115 10.85 -6.29 12.56
N SER A 116 11.52 -6.99 13.47
CA SER A 116 10.99 -7.71 14.65
C SER A 116 10.06 -6.91 15.60
N GLN A 117 9.79 -5.64 15.30
CA GLN A 117 9.04 -4.68 16.11
C GLN A 117 7.71 -4.24 15.47
N GLY A 118 7.46 -4.55 14.18
CA GLY A 118 6.22 -4.23 13.47
C GLY A 118 6.39 -3.23 12.31
N PRO A 119 5.35 -3.00 11.50
CA PRO A 119 5.41 -2.10 10.35
C PRO A 119 5.35 -0.63 10.76
N CYS A 120 5.92 0.24 9.92
CA CYS A 120 5.80 1.70 10.07
C CYS A 120 4.34 2.16 10.02
N VAL A 121 3.99 3.14 10.85
CA VAL A 121 2.68 3.82 10.81
C VAL A 121 2.83 5.16 10.11
N PHE A 122 2.01 5.39 9.09
CA PHE A 122 1.97 6.65 8.36
C PHE A 122 0.53 7.20 8.29
N PRO A 123 0.34 8.53 8.46
CA PRO A 123 1.33 9.48 8.94
C PRO A 123 1.64 9.27 10.44
N PHE A 124 2.86 9.61 10.87
CA PHE A 124 3.23 9.68 12.28
C PHE A 124 3.73 11.06 12.69
N ARG A 125 3.51 11.45 13.95
CA ARG A 125 3.99 12.70 14.51
C ARG A 125 5.34 12.54 15.21
N TYR A 126 6.32 13.36 14.85
CA TYR A 126 7.61 13.51 15.53
C TYR A 126 7.98 14.99 15.64
N ARG A 127 8.24 15.46 16.87
CA ARG A 127 8.50 16.87 17.20
C ARG A 127 7.45 17.81 16.60
N GLU A 128 6.17 17.47 16.77
CA GLU A 128 5.01 18.22 16.23
C GLU A 128 4.95 18.30 14.69
N LYS A 129 5.78 17.55 13.96
CA LYS A 129 5.71 17.44 12.51
C LYS A 129 5.16 16.07 12.10
N GLN A 130 4.25 16.06 11.12
CA GLN A 130 3.76 14.81 10.52
C GLN A 130 4.73 14.30 9.44
N TYR A 131 4.94 13.00 9.42
CA TYR A 131 5.75 12.28 8.46
C TYR A 131 4.92 11.16 7.83
N SER A 132 4.81 11.17 6.51
CA SER A 132 4.13 10.14 5.71
C SER A 132 5.10 9.11 5.10
N SER A 133 6.38 9.17 5.49
CA SER A 133 7.44 8.27 5.02
C SER A 133 8.56 8.20 6.06
N CYS A 134 9.47 7.24 5.93
CA CYS A 134 10.66 7.17 6.77
C CYS A 134 11.46 8.47 6.70
N THR A 135 12.03 8.87 7.83
CA THR A 135 12.75 10.14 8.00
C THR A 135 14.12 9.91 8.61
N THR A 136 15.07 10.79 8.32
CA THR A 136 16.36 10.87 9.03
C THR A 136 16.32 11.90 10.16
N ALA A 137 15.18 12.58 10.34
CA ALA A 137 15.03 13.65 11.31
C ALA A 137 15.37 13.16 12.72
N GLY A 138 16.30 13.84 13.38
CA GLY A 138 16.72 13.52 14.73
C GLY A 138 17.67 12.33 14.88
N ASP A 139 17.98 11.60 13.80
CA ASP A 139 19.00 10.55 13.82
C ASP A 139 20.37 11.13 13.44
N SER A 140 21.34 11.04 14.35
CA SER A 140 22.70 11.55 14.13
C SER A 140 23.50 10.75 13.10
N GLY A 141 23.09 9.52 12.80
CA GLY A 141 23.72 8.63 11.83
C GLY A 141 23.16 8.74 10.41
N GLY A 142 22.14 9.59 10.18
CA GLY A 142 21.46 9.72 8.90
C GLY A 142 20.67 8.46 8.48
N LYS A 143 20.38 7.54 9.40
CA LYS A 143 19.60 6.34 9.13
C LYS A 143 18.11 6.69 9.08
N LEU A 144 17.43 6.12 8.08
CA LEU A 144 15.99 6.27 7.94
C LEU A 144 15.28 5.47 9.05
N TRP A 145 14.31 6.10 9.69
CA TRP A 145 13.46 5.49 10.70
C TRP A 145 12.01 5.92 10.52
N CYS A 146 11.10 5.16 11.12
CA CYS A 146 9.67 5.47 11.16
C CYS A 146 9.10 5.18 12.55
N SER A 147 8.00 5.83 12.90
CA SER A 147 7.23 5.46 14.08
C SER A 147 6.45 4.18 13.83
N LEU A 148 6.26 3.39 14.89
CA LEU A 148 5.36 2.22 14.90
C LEU A 148 3.96 2.57 15.44
N THR A 149 3.71 3.87 15.68
CA THR A 149 2.41 4.44 16.08
C THR A 149 2.17 5.78 15.39
N SER A 150 0.94 6.29 15.43
CA SER A 150 0.61 7.61 14.87
C SER A 150 1.29 8.78 15.61
N ASN A 151 1.81 8.56 16.83
CA ASN A 151 2.35 9.63 17.67
C ASN A 151 3.62 9.20 18.42
N TYR A 152 4.77 9.32 17.76
CA TYR A 152 6.07 9.00 18.36
C TYR A 152 6.34 9.86 19.61
N ASP A 153 5.91 11.12 19.60
CA ASP A 153 6.16 12.06 20.71
C ASP A 153 5.58 11.56 22.04
N VAL A 154 4.50 10.75 21.96
CA VAL A 154 3.87 10.09 23.11
C VAL A 154 4.39 8.67 23.30
N ASP A 155 4.29 7.84 22.26
CA ASP A 155 4.47 6.39 22.40
C ASP A 155 5.93 5.94 22.35
N ARG A 156 6.78 6.71 21.68
CA ARG A 156 8.22 6.46 21.51
C ARG A 156 8.57 5.09 20.93
N LYS A 157 7.65 4.48 20.17
CA LYS A 157 7.90 3.22 19.43
C LYS A 157 8.33 3.53 18.01
N TRP A 158 9.44 2.96 17.58
CA TRP A 158 10.04 3.26 16.28
C TRP A 158 10.86 2.08 15.80
N ALA A 159 11.16 2.09 14.50
CA ALA A 159 12.07 1.13 13.91
C ALA A 159 12.91 1.79 12.81
N TYR A 160 14.13 1.28 12.58
CA TYR A 160 14.89 1.64 11.39
C TYR A 160 14.24 1.05 10.15
N CYS A 161 14.14 1.87 9.11
CA CYS A 161 13.75 1.44 7.80
C CYS A 161 14.97 0.82 7.11
N ASN A 162 14.83 -0.38 6.55
CA ASN A 162 15.88 -0.92 5.69
C ASN A 162 16.03 0.01 4.46
N PRO A 163 17.24 0.32 3.99
CA PRO A 163 17.45 1.14 2.77
C PRO A 163 16.76 0.55 1.53
N SER A 164 16.50 -0.75 1.57
CA SER A 164 15.78 -1.55 0.57
C SER A 164 14.26 -1.53 0.73
N GLU A 165 13.73 -0.91 1.79
CA GLU A 165 12.28 -0.71 1.99
C GLU A 165 11.85 0.36 1.01
N HIS A 166 11.58 -0.15 -0.19
CA HIS A 166 10.75 0.40 -1.25
C HIS A 166 10.17 1.73 -0.84
N ARG A 167 10.69 2.84 -1.39
CA ARG A 167 9.88 4.04 -1.54
C ARG A 167 8.72 3.60 -2.43
N PRO A 168 7.54 3.26 -1.90
CA PRO A 168 6.46 2.79 -2.73
C PRO A 168 5.92 4.04 -3.42
N CYS A 169 5.12 3.84 -4.46
CA CYS A 169 4.26 4.93 -4.86
C CYS A 169 3.28 5.20 -3.72
N ILE A 170 3.18 6.45 -3.28
CA ILE A 170 2.14 6.88 -2.35
C ILE A 170 0.97 7.33 -3.20
N PHE A 171 -0.16 6.63 -3.08
CA PHE A 171 -1.40 7.00 -3.74
C PHE A 171 -2.50 7.31 -2.71
N PRO A 172 -3.30 8.36 -2.91
CA PRO A 172 -3.09 9.39 -3.92
C PRO A 172 -1.91 10.31 -3.56
N PHE A 173 -1.31 10.95 -4.56
CA PHE A 173 -0.37 12.04 -4.37
C PHE A 173 -0.79 13.31 -5.10
N ILE A 174 -0.42 14.47 -4.55
CA ILE A 174 -0.65 15.78 -5.16
C ILE A 174 0.52 16.11 -6.10
N TYR A 175 0.22 16.48 -7.35
CA TYR A 175 1.16 17.08 -8.29
C TYR A 175 0.46 18.16 -9.12
N LYS A 176 1.03 19.35 -9.18
CA LYS A 176 0.42 20.55 -9.77
C LYS A 176 -1.02 20.74 -9.28
N GLU A 177 -1.22 20.64 -7.97
CA GLU A 177 -2.53 20.77 -7.29
C GLU A 177 -3.58 19.72 -7.69
N LYS A 178 -3.22 18.68 -8.44
CA LYS A 178 -4.10 17.56 -8.83
C LYS A 178 -3.76 16.29 -8.06
N LEU A 179 -4.78 15.49 -7.72
CA LEU A 179 -4.61 14.18 -7.10
C LEU A 179 -4.41 13.08 -8.15
N TYR A 180 -3.37 12.27 -7.95
CA TYR A 180 -3.05 11.10 -8.79
C TYR A 180 -3.14 9.82 -7.98
N PHE A 181 -3.95 8.88 -8.45
CA PHE A 181 -4.18 7.57 -7.81
C PHE A 181 -3.41 6.43 -8.49
N LYS A 182 -2.64 6.76 -9.53
CA LYS A 182 -1.80 5.85 -10.31
C LYS A 182 -0.56 6.58 -10.79
N CYS A 183 0.40 5.83 -11.33
CA CYS A 183 1.54 6.46 -11.97
C CYS A 183 1.10 7.34 -13.15
N THR A 184 1.76 8.47 -13.31
CA THR A 184 1.48 9.46 -14.36
C THR A 184 2.73 9.68 -15.22
N ARG A 185 2.54 10.16 -16.44
CA ARG A 185 3.64 10.67 -17.29
C ARG A 185 3.66 12.20 -17.32
N GLU A 186 2.69 12.85 -16.65
CA GLU A 186 2.52 14.30 -16.69
C GLU A 186 3.77 15.00 -16.15
N GLY A 187 4.34 15.89 -16.96
CA GLY A 187 5.56 16.65 -16.66
C GLY A 187 6.88 15.87 -16.68
N ALA A 188 6.89 14.58 -17.06
CA ALA A 188 8.12 13.87 -17.35
C ALA A 188 8.60 14.22 -18.77
N ALA A 189 9.79 14.82 -18.89
CA ALA A 189 10.34 15.27 -20.18
C ALA A 189 10.68 14.11 -21.13
N ASP A 190 10.95 12.93 -20.57
CA ASP A 190 11.36 11.71 -21.25
C ASP A 190 10.20 10.69 -21.38
N ASN A 191 8.96 11.13 -21.14
CA ASN A 191 7.79 10.27 -21.10
C ASN A 191 7.87 9.16 -20.03
N THR A 192 8.75 9.26 -19.03
CA THR A 192 8.85 8.30 -17.94
C THR A 192 7.54 8.23 -17.14
N LEU A 193 7.05 7.01 -16.91
CA LEU A 193 5.92 6.77 -16.02
C LEU A 193 6.43 6.84 -14.58
N TRP A 194 5.82 7.67 -13.74
CA TRP A 194 6.32 7.97 -12.41
C TRP A 194 5.21 8.11 -11.37
N CYS A 195 5.57 8.02 -10.09
CA CYS A 195 4.68 8.29 -8.97
C CYS A 195 5.43 9.03 -7.85
N SER A 196 4.70 9.81 -7.06
CA SER A 196 5.27 10.38 -5.84
C SER A 196 5.54 9.29 -4.82
N THR A 197 6.58 9.49 -4.02
CA THR A 197 6.90 8.65 -2.86
C THR A 197 6.45 9.31 -1.54
N THR A 198 5.62 10.34 -1.66
CA THR A 198 5.02 11.16 -0.58
C THR A 198 3.60 11.56 -0.98
N SER A 199 2.78 12.01 -0.03
CA SER A 199 1.42 12.46 -0.32
C SER A 199 1.36 13.78 -1.12
N ASN A 200 2.42 14.59 -1.11
CA ASN A 200 2.45 15.87 -1.81
C ASN A 200 3.79 16.10 -2.52
N TYR A 201 3.82 15.81 -3.83
CA TYR A 201 5.00 16.04 -4.65
C TYR A 201 5.33 17.53 -4.77
N ASP A 202 4.33 18.42 -4.80
CA ASP A 202 4.55 19.85 -4.96
C ASP A 202 5.36 20.45 -3.80
N VAL A 203 5.29 19.82 -2.63
CA VAL A 203 6.08 20.20 -1.43
C VAL A 203 7.38 19.41 -1.35
N ASP A 204 7.30 18.09 -1.51
CA ASP A 204 8.43 17.22 -1.19
C ASP A 204 9.39 16.98 -2.37
N GLY A 205 8.90 17.06 -3.61
CA GLY A 205 9.66 16.79 -4.84
C GLY A 205 10.16 15.35 -4.98
N LYS A 206 9.67 14.42 -4.14
CA LYS A 206 10.18 13.04 -4.07
C LYS A 206 9.35 12.09 -4.91
N TRP A 207 9.98 11.44 -5.88
CA TRP A 207 9.32 10.53 -6.81
C TRP A 207 10.16 9.30 -7.12
N LYS A 208 9.57 8.36 -7.85
CA LYS A 208 10.28 7.24 -8.49
C LYS A 208 9.65 6.90 -9.83
N ALA A 209 10.45 6.32 -10.72
CA ALA A 209 9.94 5.69 -11.92
C ALA A 209 9.06 4.49 -11.54
N CYS A 210 7.95 4.34 -12.22
CA CYS A 210 7.13 3.15 -12.19
C CYS A 210 7.63 2.19 -13.25
N SER A 211 7.96 0.97 -12.85
CA SER A 211 8.30 -0.08 -13.80
C SER A 211 7.07 -0.42 -14.64
N THR A 212 7.13 -0.17 -15.94
CA THR A 212 6.21 -0.81 -16.87
C THR A 212 6.70 -2.24 -17.08
N GLN A 213 5.94 -3.21 -16.60
CA GLN A 213 5.95 -4.65 -16.90
C GLN A 213 6.20 -5.56 -15.69
N GLY A 214 5.27 -6.49 -15.50
CA GLY A 214 5.56 -7.76 -14.86
C GLY A 214 6.71 -8.44 -15.59
N LYS A 215 7.80 -8.65 -14.85
CA LYS A 215 8.79 -9.72 -15.01
C LYS A 215 9.79 -9.54 -13.88
N SER A 216 9.62 -10.36 -12.85
CA SER A 216 10.62 -10.60 -11.82
C SER A 216 11.95 -10.96 -12.50
N HIS A 217 12.94 -10.08 -12.44
CA HIS A 217 14.33 -10.49 -12.63
C HIS A 217 14.90 -10.76 -11.24
N GLY A 218 14.86 -12.03 -10.87
CA GLY A 218 15.70 -12.58 -9.81
C GLY A 218 17.16 -12.42 -10.22
N GLY A 219 17.88 -11.55 -9.52
CA GLY A 219 19.32 -11.37 -9.63
C GLY A 219 20.04 -12.01 -8.45
N GLY A 220 19.86 -13.32 -8.26
CA GLY A 220 20.68 -14.12 -7.35
C GLY A 220 21.93 -14.61 -8.07
N LYS A 221 23.06 -14.00 -7.78
CA LYS A 221 24.38 -14.37 -8.29
C LYS A 221 24.74 -15.79 -7.84
N ASN A 222 25.03 -16.69 -8.78
CA ASN A 222 25.86 -17.87 -8.53
C ASN A 222 27.16 -17.71 -9.31
N LEU A 223 28.26 -17.55 -8.57
CA LEU A 223 29.63 -17.79 -9.01
C LEU A 223 30.00 -19.23 -8.64
N LEU A 224 31.02 -19.76 -9.33
CA LEU A 224 31.58 -21.13 -9.35
C LEU A 224 30.83 -22.06 -10.31
N GLY A 225 31.44 -22.67 -11.33
CA GLY A 225 32.84 -22.79 -11.74
C GLY A 225 32.92 -23.71 -12.97
N ASN A 226 33.92 -23.49 -13.81
CA ASN A 226 34.23 -24.23 -15.04
C ASN A 226 34.24 -25.76 -14.90
N SER A 227 33.76 -26.50 -15.91
CA SER A 227 34.60 -27.21 -16.91
C SER A 227 33.79 -28.14 -17.85
N PRO A 228 34.36 -28.55 -19.00
CA PRO A 228 33.61 -28.84 -20.24
C PRO A 228 33.53 -30.34 -20.63
N SER A 229 32.79 -30.58 -21.74
CA SER A 229 32.90 -31.68 -22.73
C SER A 229 32.76 -33.12 -22.21
N GLY A 230 31.65 -33.82 -22.50
CA GLY A 230 31.46 -34.61 -23.74
C GLY A 230 31.78 -36.09 -23.46
N PRO A 231 31.50 -37.06 -24.35
CA PRO A 231 30.79 -37.00 -25.63
C PRO A 231 29.30 -37.37 -25.53
#